data_AF-A0A849TDT1-F1
#
_entry.id   AF-A0A849TDT1-F1
#
_cell.length_a   1.000
_cell.length_b   1.000
_cell.length_c   1.000
_cell.angle_alpha   90.00
_cell.angle_beta   90.00
_cell.angle_gamma   90.00
#
_symmetry.space_group_name_H-M   'P 1'
#
loop_
_entity.id
_entity.type
_entity.pdbx_description
1 polymer ?
#
loop_
_entity_poly.entity_id
_entity_poly.type
_entity_poly.pdbx_seq_one_letter_code
_entity_poly.pdbx_strand_id
1 'polypeptide(L)'
;MSELQKALLVIGLSAIIAVYAIGWWQQRHYRRKFDATFKKSKPQEDALYQDNALKSPQLVQLSVLHDEKLRASDNLPVAESLIADATDELCAILNDRSDFILELQLHEPSPASVLGALSQRKFDFGKPVNICGLTLAGQRWERAIADSPTLYSQFKVALQLVDRGGLISSAKLSDFRDLVVGIAQHIQAKIIVPDVQKTMHAGLQLDAFCVVVDQMVGVNLLPAGSRLLSGSAIAQALAAQEMTLESDGAFHLLNDQGHSQFS
;
A
#
# COMPACT_ATOMS: atom_id res chain seq x y z
N MET A 1 -23.16 25.14 -43.15
CA MET A 1 -22.63 24.21 -42.13
C MET A 1 -23.37 22.90 -42.26
N SER A 2 -22.70 21.84 -42.73
CA SER A 2 -23.39 20.57 -43.01
C SER A 2 -23.95 19.97 -41.72
N GLU A 3 -25.14 19.36 -41.80
CA GLU A 3 -25.80 18.72 -40.66
C GLU A 3 -24.90 17.67 -39.98
N LEU A 4 -24.00 17.04 -40.75
CA LEU A 4 -22.99 16.10 -40.27
C LEU A 4 -21.92 16.76 -39.38
N GLN A 5 -21.48 17.97 -39.70
CA GLN A 5 -20.51 18.69 -38.88
C GLN A 5 -21.12 19.16 -37.55
N LYS A 6 -22.40 19.54 -37.55
CA LYS A 6 -23.12 19.89 -36.33
C LYS A 6 -23.29 18.66 -35.42
N ALA A 7 -23.63 17.50 -35.99
CA ALA A 7 -23.76 16.25 -35.23
C ALA A 7 -22.43 15.82 -34.59
N LEU A 8 -21.32 15.93 -35.34
CA LEU A 8 -19.99 15.58 -34.82
C LEU A 8 -19.57 16.49 -33.66
N LEU A 9 -19.88 17.79 -33.74
CA LEU A 9 -19.55 18.77 -32.70
C LEU A 9 -20.35 18.51 -31.42
N VAL A 10 -21.63 18.15 -31.54
CA VAL A 10 -22.49 17.81 -30.39
C VAL A 10 -21.99 16.55 -29.67
N ILE A 11 -21.58 15.53 -30.42
CA ILE A 11 -21.03 14.28 -29.84
C ILE A 11 -19.68 14.54 -29.16
N GLY A 12 -18.80 15.37 -29.76
CA GLY A 12 -17.54 15.74 -29.14
C GLY A 12 -17.72 16.51 -27.83
N LEU A 13 -18.66 17.47 -27.81
CA LEU A 13 -18.96 18.25 -26.61
C LEU A 13 -19.57 17.37 -25.51
N SER A 14 -20.45 16.42 -25.86
CA SER A 14 -21.08 15.53 -24.88
C SER A 14 -20.08 14.61 -24.20
N ALA A 15 -19.08 14.10 -24.94
CA ALA A 15 -18.02 13.28 -24.38
C ALA A 15 -17.16 14.06 -23.38
N ILE A 16 -16.80 15.31 -23.68
CA ILE A 16 -16.02 16.17 -22.78
C ILE A 16 -16.81 16.46 -21.49
N ILE A 17 -18.10 16.79 -21.62
CA ILE A 17 -18.98 17.02 -20.46
C ILE A 17 -19.12 15.75 -19.62
N ALA A 18 -19.24 14.58 -20.24
CA ALA A 18 -19.34 13.30 -19.54
C ALA A 18 -18.09 12.99 -18.71
N VAL A 19 -16.89 13.20 -19.29
CA VAL A 19 -15.62 12.99 -18.56
C VAL A 19 -15.49 13.96 -17.38
N TYR A 20 -15.86 15.24 -17.58
CA TYR A 20 -15.80 16.23 -16.50
C TYR A 20 -16.84 15.95 -15.40
N ALA A 21 -18.04 15.50 -15.77
CA ALA A 21 -19.07 15.10 -14.82
C ALA A 21 -18.67 13.87 -14.01
N ILE A 22 -18.01 12.89 -14.63
CA ILE A 22 -17.48 11.71 -13.95
C ILE A 22 -16.37 12.12 -12.98
N GLY A 23 -15.44 13.00 -13.37
CA GLY A 23 -14.39 13.52 -12.48
C GLY A 23 -14.95 14.30 -11.29
N TRP A 24 -15.93 15.17 -11.53
CA TRP A 24 -16.62 15.92 -10.48
C TRP A 24 -17.42 15.00 -9.53
N TRP A 25 -18.02 13.93 -10.08
CA TRP A 25 -18.75 12.95 -9.29
C TRP A 25 -17.81 12.10 -8.44
N GLN A 26 -16.65 11.69 -8.97
CA GLN A 26 -15.60 11.04 -8.19
C GLN A 26 -15.13 11.95 -7.05
N GLN A 27 -14.83 13.22 -7.32
CA GLN A 27 -14.36 14.17 -6.31
C GLN A 27 -15.42 14.45 -5.24
N ARG A 28 -16.71 14.47 -5.60
CA ARG A 28 -17.83 14.66 -4.67
C ARG A 28 -18.14 13.42 -3.85
N HIS A 29 -17.95 12.21 -4.41
CA HIS A 29 -18.24 10.96 -3.71
C HIS A 29 -17.14 10.60 -2.70
N TYR A 30 -15.88 10.96 -2.95
CA TYR A 30 -14.79 10.75 -1.98
C TYR A 30 -14.81 11.72 -0.80
N ARG A 31 -15.29 12.97 -0.98
CA ARG A 31 -15.48 13.91 0.15
C ARG A 31 -16.52 13.46 1.18
N ARG A 32 -17.48 12.61 0.80
CA ARG A 32 -18.54 12.15 1.72
C ARG A 32 -18.08 11.11 2.76
N LYS A 33 -16.92 10.47 2.58
CA LYS A 33 -16.38 9.51 3.56
C LYS A 33 -15.56 10.16 4.67
N PHE A 34 -15.20 11.43 4.55
CA PHE A 34 -14.49 12.18 5.60
C PHE A 34 -15.42 13.08 6.43
N ASP A 35 -16.60 13.46 5.92
CA ASP A 35 -17.56 14.28 6.67
C ASP A 35 -18.33 13.51 7.76
N ALA A 36 -18.26 12.17 7.80
CA ALA A 36 -18.98 11.35 8.78
C ALA A 36 -18.24 11.22 10.13
N THR A 37 -16.92 11.44 10.16
CA THR A 37 -16.11 11.49 11.39
C THR A 37 -16.11 12.86 12.07
N PHE A 38 -16.47 13.94 11.35
CA PHE A 38 -16.45 15.31 11.88
C PHE A 38 -17.83 15.90 12.26
N LYS A 39 -18.95 15.21 12.01
CA LYS A 39 -20.30 15.74 12.30
C LYS A 39 -20.99 15.16 13.55
N LYS A 40 -20.27 14.43 14.41
CA LYS A 40 -20.79 14.01 15.72
C LYS A 40 -20.29 14.81 16.92
N SER A 41 -19.56 15.91 16.70
CA SER A 41 -19.17 16.82 17.77
C SER A 41 -19.96 18.12 17.63
N LYS A 42 -21.16 18.15 18.25
CA LYS A 42 -21.75 19.43 18.66
C LYS A 42 -20.81 20.10 19.67
N PRO A 43 -20.81 21.44 19.77
CA PRO A 43 -19.78 22.21 20.44
C PRO A 43 -19.94 22.06 21.95
N GLN A 44 -19.03 21.31 22.58
CA GLN A 44 -18.88 21.29 24.02
C GLN A 44 -17.43 21.63 24.32
N GLU A 45 -17.25 22.88 24.75
CA GLU A 45 -16.23 23.38 25.69
C GLU A 45 -14.88 22.66 25.66
N ASP A 46 -14.02 23.18 24.79
CA ASP A 46 -12.61 22.84 24.70
C ASP A 46 -11.89 23.25 25.99
N ALA A 47 -11.51 22.26 26.80
CA ALA A 47 -10.82 22.43 28.08
C ALA A 47 -9.40 23.03 27.94
N LEU A 48 -8.94 23.30 26.71
CA LEU A 48 -7.65 23.92 26.41
C LEU A 48 -7.71 25.45 26.25
N TYR A 49 -8.89 26.05 26.17
CA TYR A 49 -9.05 27.52 26.19
C TYR A 49 -9.36 28.02 27.59
N GLN A 50 -8.44 27.81 28.53
CA GLN A 50 -8.38 28.65 29.74
C GLN A 50 -7.43 29.81 29.48
N ASP A 51 -8.05 31.00 29.43
CA ASP A 51 -7.41 32.29 29.33
C ASP A 51 -6.50 32.50 30.56
N ASN A 52 -5.20 32.25 30.40
CA ASN A 52 -4.19 32.65 31.36
C ASN A 52 -3.11 33.46 30.64
N ALA A 53 -3.29 34.77 30.73
CA ALA A 53 -2.30 35.77 30.38
C ALA A 53 -0.97 35.53 31.12
N LEU A 54 0.12 35.82 30.38
CA LEU A 54 1.47 36.14 30.86
C LEU A 54 2.28 34.99 31.51
N LYS A 55 3.16 34.37 30.71
CA LYS A 55 4.62 34.31 30.96
C LYS A 55 5.32 33.48 29.88
N SER A 56 6.22 34.10 29.14
CA SER A 56 7.20 33.43 28.29
C SER A 56 8.30 32.80 29.15
N PRO A 57 8.82 31.61 28.75
CA PRO A 57 10.22 31.30 28.99
C PRO A 57 10.96 30.85 27.72
N GLN A 58 12.26 31.11 27.75
CA GLN A 58 13.23 31.08 26.66
C GLN A 58 13.61 29.68 26.17
N LEU A 59 14.04 29.64 24.89
CA LEU A 59 14.70 28.53 24.22
C LEU A 59 15.96 28.03 24.96
N VAL A 60 16.11 26.72 25.03
CA VAL A 60 17.39 26.03 25.23
C VAL A 60 17.85 25.53 23.86
N GLN A 61 19.08 25.87 23.48
CA GLN A 61 19.66 25.52 22.18
C GLN A 61 20.74 24.47 22.38
N LEU A 62 20.61 23.33 21.70
CA LEU A 62 21.58 22.24 21.71
C LEU A 62 22.33 22.22 20.37
N SER A 63 23.65 22.34 20.42
CA SER A 63 24.53 22.35 19.25
C SER A 63 24.96 20.93 18.91
N VAL A 64 24.85 20.53 17.64
CA VAL A 64 25.41 19.27 17.13
C VAL A 64 26.55 19.58 16.16
N LEU A 65 27.68 18.92 16.41
CA LEU A 65 28.93 18.99 15.65
C LEU A 65 28.75 18.38 14.25
N HIS A 66 29.23 19.11 13.25
CA HIS A 66 29.46 18.61 11.89
C HIS A 66 30.59 17.58 11.89
N ASP A 67 30.42 16.50 11.14
CA ASP A 67 31.56 15.91 10.43
C ASP A 67 31.16 15.57 8.99
N GLU A 68 32.10 15.89 8.12
CA GLU A 68 31.98 15.99 6.69
C GLU A 68 32.35 14.64 6.06
N LYS A 69 31.78 14.36 4.88
CA LYS A 69 32.54 14.05 3.64
C LYS A 69 32.21 12.72 2.95
N LEU A 70 32.40 12.83 1.63
CA LEU A 70 32.45 11.84 0.54
C LEU A 70 31.11 11.58 -0.15
N ARG A 71 30.83 12.24 -1.28
CA ARG A 71 31.48 12.26 -2.62
C ARG A 71 30.65 11.42 -3.58
N ALA A 72 30.03 12.12 -4.53
CA ALA A 72 29.41 11.58 -5.72
C ALA A 72 30.42 10.85 -6.61
N SER A 73 29.98 9.78 -7.28
CA SER A 73 29.97 9.75 -8.75
C SER A 73 29.24 8.52 -9.31
N ASP A 74 28.68 8.77 -10.50
CA ASP A 74 28.54 7.91 -11.67
C ASP A 74 27.26 7.11 -11.95
N ASN A 75 26.75 7.43 -13.15
CA ASN A 75 25.66 6.84 -13.92
C ASN A 75 25.69 5.31 -14.02
N LEU A 76 24.51 4.69 -14.12
CA LEU A 76 24.17 3.65 -15.11
C LEU A 76 22.63 3.42 -15.15
N PRO A 77 22.06 2.73 -16.16
CA PRO A 77 20.62 2.67 -16.42
C PRO A 77 19.90 1.76 -15.42
N VAL A 78 19.08 2.35 -14.55
CA VAL A 78 18.56 1.70 -13.34
C VAL A 78 17.23 0.96 -13.57
N ALA A 79 16.51 1.23 -14.67
CA ALA A 79 15.08 0.86 -14.76
C ALA A 79 14.79 -0.65 -14.90
N GLU A 80 15.68 -1.44 -15.50
CA GLU A 80 15.38 -2.85 -15.82
C GLU A 80 15.89 -3.83 -14.75
N SER A 81 16.97 -3.50 -14.02
CA SER A 81 17.44 -4.32 -12.89
C SER A 81 16.62 -4.11 -11.62
N LEU A 82 16.07 -2.91 -11.38
CA LEU A 82 15.22 -2.63 -10.22
C LEU A 82 13.93 -3.45 -10.20
N ILE A 83 13.34 -3.74 -11.37
CA ILE A 83 12.10 -4.52 -11.45
C ILE A 83 12.40 -5.99 -11.14
N ALA A 84 13.53 -6.53 -11.59
CA ALA A 84 13.96 -7.88 -11.27
C ALA A 84 14.29 -8.04 -9.78
N ASP A 85 15.06 -7.10 -9.20
CA ASP A 85 15.41 -7.09 -7.77
C ASP A 85 14.17 -6.94 -6.87
N ALA A 86 13.25 -6.01 -7.19
CA ALA A 86 12.03 -5.81 -6.40
C ALA A 86 11.07 -7.01 -6.48
N THR A 87 11.09 -7.77 -7.58
CA THR A 87 10.28 -9.00 -7.69
C THR A 87 10.84 -10.18 -6.90
N ASP A 88 12.15 -10.19 -6.63
CA ASP A 88 12.79 -11.17 -5.76
C ASP A 88 12.52 -10.85 -4.28
N GLU A 89 12.51 -9.55 -3.94
CA GLU A 89 12.28 -9.05 -2.58
C GLU A 89 10.91 -9.46 -2.01
N LEU A 90 9.84 -9.48 -2.83
CA LEU A 90 8.52 -9.95 -2.41
C LEU A 90 8.55 -11.42 -1.93
N CYS A 91 9.34 -12.27 -2.58
CA CYS A 91 9.46 -13.67 -2.20
C CYS A 91 10.29 -13.87 -0.93
N ALA A 92 11.20 -12.93 -0.64
CA ALA A 92 11.99 -12.91 0.59
C ALA A 92 11.16 -12.49 1.82
N ILE A 93 10.15 -11.64 1.66
CA ILE A 93 9.31 -11.16 2.78
C ILE A 93 8.15 -12.09 3.15
N LEU A 94 7.83 -13.09 2.31
CA LEU A 94 6.79 -14.08 2.62
C LEU A 94 7.14 -14.84 3.90
N ASN A 95 6.22 -14.87 4.85
CA ASN A 95 6.47 -15.52 6.14
C ASN A 95 5.17 -16.08 6.75
N ASP A 96 5.32 -17.02 7.68
CA ASP A 96 4.22 -17.74 8.33
C ASP A 96 3.43 -16.92 9.37
N ARG A 97 3.90 -15.69 9.69
CA ARG A 97 3.20 -14.79 10.61
C ARG A 97 2.13 -13.97 9.92
N SER A 98 2.37 -13.55 8.67
CA SER A 98 1.43 -12.75 7.87
C SER A 98 0.69 -13.54 6.80
N ASP A 99 1.21 -14.68 6.38
CA ASP A 99 0.71 -15.41 5.21
C ASP A 99 0.39 -16.87 5.51
N PHE A 100 -0.66 -17.39 4.88
CA PHE A 100 -0.91 -18.82 4.79
C PHE A 100 -0.20 -19.38 3.55
N ILE A 101 0.93 -20.05 3.78
CA ILE A 101 1.83 -20.50 2.72
C ILE A 101 1.69 -22.00 2.52
N LEU A 102 1.25 -22.42 1.33
CA LEU A 102 1.33 -23.80 0.89
C LEU A 102 2.58 -24.00 0.05
N GLU A 103 3.37 -25.02 0.38
CA GLU A 103 4.59 -25.36 -0.36
C GLU A 103 4.32 -26.57 -1.26
N LEU A 104 4.55 -26.41 -2.55
CA LEU A 104 4.38 -27.44 -3.56
C LEU A 104 5.75 -27.85 -4.09
N GLN A 105 6.07 -29.13 -4.00
CA GLN A 105 7.25 -29.74 -4.62
C GLN A 105 6.78 -30.53 -5.84
N LEU A 106 7.20 -30.08 -7.02
CA LEU A 106 6.76 -30.67 -8.28
C LEU A 106 7.55 -31.95 -8.56
N HIS A 107 6.85 -32.99 -9.03
CA HIS A 107 7.51 -34.20 -9.52
C HIS A 107 8.26 -33.92 -10.84
N GLU A 108 7.58 -33.23 -11.76
CA GLU A 108 8.15 -32.76 -13.02
C GLU A 108 8.21 -31.22 -13.02
N PRO A 109 9.39 -30.61 -13.20
CA PRO A 109 9.51 -29.15 -13.25
C PRO A 109 8.60 -28.56 -14.33
N SER A 110 7.79 -27.59 -13.94
CA SER A 110 6.72 -27.06 -14.79
C SER A 110 6.66 -25.53 -14.77
N PRO A 111 6.13 -24.89 -15.82
CA PRO A 111 5.90 -23.45 -15.82
C PRO A 111 4.77 -23.05 -14.87
N ALA A 112 4.69 -21.77 -14.52
CA ALA A 112 3.68 -21.24 -13.60
C ALA A 112 2.23 -21.35 -14.14
N SER A 113 2.06 -21.60 -15.45
CA SER A 113 0.75 -21.81 -16.08
C SER A 113 -0.03 -23.00 -15.49
N VAL A 114 0.66 -23.96 -14.85
CA VAL A 114 0.01 -25.06 -14.13
C VAL A 114 -0.85 -24.59 -12.94
N LEU A 115 -0.58 -23.38 -12.43
CA LEU A 115 -1.37 -22.70 -11.40
C LEU A 115 -2.48 -21.82 -12.00
N GLY A 116 -2.81 -21.98 -13.28
CA GLY A 116 -3.76 -21.11 -14.01
C GLY A 116 -5.13 -20.99 -13.35
N ALA A 117 -5.65 -22.08 -12.77
CA ALA A 117 -6.91 -22.07 -12.03
C ALA A 117 -6.88 -21.15 -10.80
N LEU A 118 -5.74 -21.08 -10.11
CA LEU A 118 -5.54 -20.14 -9.01
C LEU A 118 -5.41 -18.70 -9.52
N SER A 119 -4.64 -18.49 -10.59
CA SER A 119 -4.44 -17.17 -11.19
C SER A 119 -5.75 -16.50 -11.63
N GLN A 120 -6.69 -17.29 -12.16
CA GLN A 120 -8.03 -16.82 -12.55
C GLN A 120 -8.89 -16.39 -11.36
N ARG A 121 -8.68 -17.03 -10.20
CA ARG A 121 -9.50 -16.84 -8.98
C ARG A 121 -8.81 -16.03 -7.90
N LYS A 122 -7.63 -15.47 -8.17
CA LYS A 122 -6.80 -14.78 -7.17
C LYS A 122 -7.51 -13.63 -6.43
N PHE A 123 -8.53 -13.04 -7.04
CA PHE A 123 -9.30 -11.94 -6.46
C PHE A 123 -10.50 -12.40 -5.61
N ASP A 124 -10.92 -13.67 -5.73
CA ASP A 124 -12.11 -14.21 -5.01
C ASP A 124 -11.89 -14.22 -3.49
N PHE A 125 -10.64 -14.41 -3.07
CA PHE A 125 -10.24 -14.54 -1.66
C PHE A 125 -10.28 -13.21 -0.90
N GLY A 126 -10.33 -12.07 -1.59
CA GLY A 126 -10.41 -10.74 -0.97
C GLY A 126 -9.16 -10.32 -0.18
N LYS A 127 -8.08 -11.10 -0.25
CA LYS A 127 -6.73 -10.76 0.24
C LYS A 127 -5.74 -11.06 -0.88
N PRO A 128 -4.57 -10.38 -0.93
CA PRO A 128 -3.53 -10.65 -1.90
C PRO A 128 -3.07 -12.11 -1.89
N VAL A 129 -2.95 -12.68 -3.09
CA VAL A 129 -2.32 -13.99 -3.33
C VAL A 129 -0.99 -13.76 -4.03
N ASN A 130 0.08 -14.28 -3.43
CA ASN A 130 1.43 -14.23 -3.96
C ASN A 130 1.90 -15.64 -4.33
N ILE A 131 2.57 -15.76 -5.48
CA ILE A 131 3.11 -17.02 -5.97
C ILE A 131 4.59 -16.81 -6.24
N CYS A 132 5.42 -17.55 -5.53
CA CYS A 132 6.86 -17.58 -5.72
C CYS A 132 7.26 -18.98 -6.20
N GLY A 133 8.18 -19.07 -7.14
CA GLY A 133 8.67 -20.33 -7.69
C GLY A 133 10.19 -20.44 -7.56
N LEU A 134 10.68 -21.64 -7.23
CA LEU A 134 12.10 -21.96 -7.25
C LEU A 134 12.51 -22.37 -8.67
N THR A 135 13.20 -21.49 -9.36
CA THR A 135 13.64 -21.70 -10.75
C THR A 135 14.51 -22.95 -10.88
N LEU A 136 14.28 -23.76 -11.90
CA LEU A 136 15.07 -24.98 -12.13
C LEU A 136 16.54 -24.65 -12.45
N ALA A 137 16.76 -23.69 -13.35
CA ALA A 137 18.09 -23.34 -13.84
C ALA A 137 18.95 -22.57 -12.83
N GLY A 138 18.33 -21.63 -12.09
CA GLY A 138 19.05 -20.73 -11.20
C GLY A 138 18.97 -21.09 -9.72
N GLN A 139 18.09 -22.02 -9.33
CA GLN A 139 17.81 -22.36 -7.92
C GLN A 139 17.54 -21.12 -7.05
N ARG A 140 16.98 -20.08 -7.66
CA ARG A 140 16.55 -18.85 -6.99
C ARG A 140 15.04 -18.80 -6.92
N TRP A 141 14.53 -18.31 -5.79
CA TRP A 141 13.13 -17.97 -5.68
C TRP A 141 12.88 -16.71 -6.50
N GLU A 142 11.76 -16.67 -7.22
CA GLU A 142 11.31 -15.45 -7.88
C GLU A 142 9.79 -15.45 -7.93
N ARG A 143 9.19 -14.28 -8.16
CA ARG A 143 7.76 -14.21 -8.39
C ARG A 143 7.39 -14.99 -9.66
N ALA A 144 6.49 -15.94 -9.52
CA ALA A 144 6.05 -16.77 -10.63
C ALA A 144 5.15 -15.97 -11.59
N ILE A 145 5.56 -15.83 -12.85
CA ILE A 145 4.81 -15.16 -13.91
C ILE A 145 4.05 -16.22 -14.72
N ALA A 146 2.71 -16.14 -14.75
CA ALA A 146 1.85 -17.17 -15.31
C ALA A 146 2.18 -17.56 -16.77
N ASP A 147 2.50 -16.58 -17.61
CA ASP A 147 2.76 -16.79 -19.05
C ASP A 147 4.26 -16.93 -19.37
N SER A 148 5.13 -17.02 -18.35
CA SER A 148 6.56 -17.22 -18.56
C SER A 148 6.88 -18.69 -18.86
N PRO A 149 7.81 -18.99 -19.78
CA PRO A 149 8.30 -20.35 -20.01
C PRO A 149 9.25 -20.85 -18.91
N THR A 150 9.58 -20.04 -17.90
CA THR A 150 10.45 -20.45 -16.78
C THR A 150 9.91 -21.71 -16.11
N LEU A 151 10.76 -22.74 -16.01
CA LEU A 151 10.42 -23.97 -15.29
C LEU A 151 10.79 -23.85 -13.81
N TYR A 152 9.86 -24.29 -12.96
CA TYR A 152 10.02 -24.27 -11.51
C TYR A 152 10.01 -25.68 -10.95
N SER A 153 10.86 -25.92 -9.95
CA SER A 153 10.91 -27.18 -9.21
C SER A 153 10.01 -27.17 -7.97
N GLN A 154 9.75 -25.98 -7.41
CA GLN A 154 8.90 -25.79 -6.25
C GLN A 154 8.10 -24.49 -6.37
N PHE A 155 6.95 -24.42 -5.71
CA PHE A 155 6.19 -23.20 -5.53
C PHE A 155 5.89 -22.95 -4.04
N LYS A 156 5.93 -21.67 -3.65
CA LYS A 156 5.30 -21.14 -2.45
C LYS A 156 4.08 -20.35 -2.88
N VAL A 157 2.90 -20.80 -2.46
CA VAL A 157 1.63 -20.18 -2.77
C VAL A 157 1.08 -19.58 -1.48
N ALA A 158 1.10 -18.27 -1.38
CA ALA A 158 0.84 -17.53 -0.15
C ALA A 158 -0.44 -16.69 -0.26
N LEU A 159 -1.29 -16.75 0.75
CA LEU A 159 -2.46 -15.88 0.91
C LEU A 159 -2.29 -15.03 2.17
N GLN A 160 -2.36 -13.72 2.02
CA GLN A 160 -2.24 -12.80 3.14
C GLN A 160 -3.39 -13.00 4.14
N LEU A 161 -3.05 -13.13 5.43
CA LEU A 161 -4.01 -13.36 6.51
C LEU A 161 -4.72 -12.08 6.94
N VAL A 162 -3.95 -11.01 7.17
CA VAL A 162 -4.42 -9.76 7.79
C VAL A 162 -4.02 -8.56 6.93
N ASP A 163 -4.95 -7.61 6.77
CA ASP A 163 -4.68 -6.27 6.23
C ASP A 163 -5.51 -5.23 7.02
N ARG A 164 -5.55 -3.97 6.56
CA ARG A 164 -6.36 -2.91 7.21
C ARG A 164 -7.87 -3.16 7.25
N GLY A 165 -8.37 -4.09 6.43
CA GLY A 165 -9.74 -4.57 6.43
C GLY A 165 -9.97 -5.77 7.35
N GLY A 166 -8.97 -6.18 8.12
CA GLY A 166 -9.06 -7.23 9.15
C GLY A 166 -8.53 -8.60 8.71
N LEU A 167 -8.74 -9.61 9.55
CA LEU A 167 -8.41 -11.00 9.27
C LEU A 167 -9.27 -11.62 8.16
N ILE A 168 -8.69 -12.51 7.35
CA ILE A 168 -9.39 -13.35 6.38
C ILE A 168 -10.42 -14.27 7.06
N SER A 169 -11.57 -14.51 6.41
CA SER A 169 -12.55 -15.44 6.96
C SER A 169 -12.08 -16.90 6.83
N SER A 170 -12.45 -17.73 7.80
CA SER A 170 -12.14 -19.16 7.79
C SER A 170 -12.67 -19.89 6.54
N ALA A 171 -13.83 -19.47 6.03
CA ALA A 171 -14.40 -20.02 4.80
C ALA A 171 -13.49 -19.75 3.58
N LYS A 172 -13.08 -18.49 3.38
CA LYS A 172 -12.19 -18.12 2.26
C LYS A 172 -10.81 -18.77 2.37
N LEU A 173 -10.27 -18.90 3.58
CA LEU A 173 -9.01 -19.61 3.79
C LEU A 173 -9.12 -21.09 3.42
N SER A 174 -10.27 -21.72 3.75
CA SER A 174 -10.55 -23.12 3.42
C SER A 174 -10.74 -23.31 1.92
N ASP A 175 -11.50 -22.41 1.26
CA ASP A 175 -11.69 -22.41 -0.20
C ASP A 175 -10.35 -22.27 -0.95
N PHE A 176 -9.46 -21.41 -0.45
CA PHE A 176 -8.12 -21.24 -1.01
C PHE A 176 -7.28 -22.51 -0.85
N ARG A 177 -7.24 -23.07 0.37
CA ARG A 177 -6.53 -24.33 0.66
C ARG A 177 -7.01 -25.43 -0.27
N ASP A 178 -8.32 -25.62 -0.39
CA ASP A 178 -8.91 -26.71 -1.16
C ASP A 178 -8.63 -26.54 -2.66
N LEU A 179 -8.64 -25.31 -3.18
CA LEU A 179 -8.22 -25.02 -4.55
C LEU A 179 -6.75 -25.40 -4.79
N VAL A 180 -5.83 -24.97 -3.92
CA VAL A 180 -4.40 -25.23 -4.10
C VAL A 180 -4.08 -26.72 -3.93
N VAL A 181 -4.73 -27.41 -2.98
CA VAL A 181 -4.63 -28.86 -2.82
C VAL A 181 -5.14 -29.60 -4.07
N GLY A 182 -6.27 -29.19 -4.63
CA GLY A 182 -6.80 -29.76 -5.87
C GLY A 182 -5.86 -29.58 -7.06
N ILE A 183 -5.24 -28.40 -7.17
CA ILE A 183 -4.20 -28.15 -8.18
C ILE A 183 -3.01 -29.08 -7.97
N ALA A 184 -2.47 -29.17 -6.75
CA ALA A 184 -1.33 -30.03 -6.43
C ALA A 184 -1.60 -31.50 -6.77
N GLN A 185 -2.81 -32.00 -6.51
CA GLN A 185 -3.22 -33.35 -6.90
C GLN A 185 -3.24 -33.52 -8.42
N HIS A 186 -3.78 -32.55 -9.16
CA HIS A 186 -3.85 -32.59 -10.62
C HIS A 186 -2.45 -32.62 -11.27
N ILE A 187 -1.50 -31.86 -10.73
CA ILE A 187 -0.12 -31.79 -11.23
C ILE A 187 0.81 -32.82 -10.55
N GLN A 188 0.26 -33.71 -9.71
CA GLN A 188 1.00 -34.72 -8.95
C GLN A 188 2.16 -34.15 -8.10
N ALA A 189 2.00 -32.93 -7.59
CA ALA A 189 2.96 -32.30 -6.70
C ALA A 189 2.75 -32.76 -5.25
N LYS A 190 3.84 -32.94 -4.52
CA LYS A 190 3.79 -33.09 -3.06
C LYS A 190 3.48 -31.73 -2.46
N ILE A 191 2.49 -31.66 -1.58
CA ILE A 191 2.08 -30.41 -0.93
C ILE A 191 2.29 -30.48 0.59
N ILE A 192 2.77 -29.39 1.16
CA ILE A 192 2.81 -29.15 2.60
C ILE A 192 1.74 -28.11 2.91
N VAL A 193 0.75 -28.50 3.73
CA VAL A 193 -0.37 -27.66 4.12
C VAL A 193 -0.21 -27.27 5.59
N PRO A 194 -0.17 -25.97 5.93
CA PRO A 194 -0.13 -25.54 7.32
C PRO A 194 -1.43 -25.89 8.07
N ASP A 195 -1.34 -25.99 9.40
CA ASP A 195 -2.52 -26.20 10.25
C ASP A 195 -3.42 -24.96 10.22
N VAL A 196 -4.64 -25.12 9.67
CA VAL A 196 -5.58 -24.02 9.48
C VAL A 196 -5.97 -23.36 10.80
N GLN A 197 -6.16 -24.12 11.89
CA GLN A 197 -6.60 -23.57 13.16
C GLN A 197 -5.47 -22.75 13.82
N LYS A 198 -4.24 -23.27 13.79
CA LYS A 198 -3.06 -22.57 14.26
C LYS A 198 -2.83 -21.28 13.48
N THR A 199 -2.93 -21.32 12.15
CA THR A 199 -2.80 -20.13 11.30
C THR A 199 -3.90 -19.10 11.61
N MET A 200 -5.16 -19.53 11.72
CA MET A 200 -6.26 -18.62 12.06
C MET A 200 -6.06 -17.95 13.43
N HIS A 201 -5.58 -18.70 14.42
CA HIS A 201 -5.28 -18.15 15.74
C HIS A 201 -4.14 -17.11 15.69
N ALA A 202 -3.06 -17.41 14.96
CA ALA A 202 -1.97 -16.46 14.76
C ALA A 202 -2.44 -15.18 14.03
N GLY A 203 -3.28 -15.34 13.01
CA GLY A 203 -3.88 -14.22 12.30
C GLY A 203 -4.76 -13.33 13.19
N LEU A 204 -5.55 -13.91 14.11
CA LEU A 204 -6.32 -13.13 15.09
C LEU A 204 -5.42 -12.31 16.02
N GLN A 205 -4.30 -12.88 16.46
CA GLN A 205 -3.33 -12.16 17.29
C GLN A 205 -2.66 -11.02 16.52
N LEU A 206 -2.30 -11.25 15.25
CA LEU A 206 -1.71 -10.23 14.39
C LEU A 206 -2.69 -9.08 14.12
N ASP A 207 -3.95 -9.38 13.83
CA ASP A 207 -5.01 -8.38 13.63
C ASP A 207 -5.19 -7.49 14.87
N ALA A 208 -5.30 -8.11 16.05
CA ALA A 208 -5.40 -7.38 17.32
C ALA A 208 -4.16 -6.52 17.59
N PHE A 209 -2.97 -7.01 17.25
CA PHE A 209 -1.73 -6.25 17.37
C PHE A 209 -1.72 -5.03 16.44
N CYS A 210 -2.09 -5.19 15.17
CA CYS A 210 -2.16 -4.10 14.20
C CYS A 210 -3.08 -2.98 14.65
N VAL A 211 -4.22 -3.29 15.27
CA VAL A 211 -5.14 -2.28 15.84
C VAL A 211 -4.47 -1.42 16.92
N VAL A 212 -3.56 -2.00 17.71
CA VAL A 212 -2.87 -1.28 18.80
C VAL A 212 -1.73 -0.41 18.27
N VAL A 213 -1.01 -0.86 17.23
CA VAL A 213 0.22 -0.21 16.75
C VAL A 213 0.03 0.71 15.54
N ASP A 214 -1.04 0.55 14.74
CA ASP A 214 -1.31 1.38 13.56
C ASP A 214 -1.98 2.72 13.97
N GLN A 215 -1.24 3.54 14.72
CA GLN A 215 -1.69 4.85 15.18
C GLN A 215 -1.17 5.95 14.25
N MET A 216 -2.09 6.77 13.74
CA MET A 216 -1.78 7.98 12.98
C MET A 216 -2.08 9.21 13.83
N VAL A 217 -1.08 10.07 14.03
CA VAL A 217 -1.26 11.36 14.70
C VAL A 217 -1.52 12.43 13.64
N GLY A 218 -2.69 13.05 13.69
CA GLY A 218 -3.04 14.20 12.86
C GLY A 218 -3.21 15.46 13.70
N VAL A 219 -2.41 16.49 13.43
CA VAL A 219 -2.52 17.80 14.10
C VAL A 219 -3.05 18.82 13.10
N ASN A 220 -4.14 19.49 13.43
CA ASN A 220 -4.71 20.55 12.60
C ASN A 220 -4.45 21.91 13.25
N LEU A 221 -3.84 22.83 12.50
CA LEU A 221 -3.63 24.20 12.94
C LEU A 221 -4.79 25.08 12.47
N LEU A 222 -5.59 25.57 13.41
CA LEU A 222 -6.70 26.48 13.15
C LEU A 222 -6.32 27.89 13.61
N PRO A 223 -6.39 28.91 12.73
CA PRO A 223 -6.18 30.29 13.15
C PRO A 223 -7.32 30.76 14.06
N ALA A 224 -7.01 31.60 15.06
CA ALA A 224 -8.01 32.17 15.94
C ALA A 224 -8.94 33.16 15.20
N GLY A 225 -10.24 33.09 15.46
CA GLY A 225 -11.25 33.99 14.91
C GLY A 225 -11.44 33.85 13.40
N SER A 226 -11.55 34.98 12.69
CA SER A 226 -11.73 35.02 11.22
C SER A 226 -10.42 35.21 10.45
N ARG A 227 -9.27 35.03 11.11
CA ARG A 227 -7.96 35.25 10.47
C ARG A 227 -7.71 34.15 9.44
N LEU A 228 -7.50 34.54 8.19
CA LEU A 228 -7.05 33.61 7.15
C LEU A 228 -5.52 33.49 7.21
N LEU A 229 -5.02 32.26 7.11
CA LEU A 229 -3.60 32.00 6.90
C LEU A 229 -3.32 32.08 5.40
N SER A 230 -2.39 32.92 4.97
CA SER A 230 -1.98 32.96 3.56
C SER A 230 -1.08 31.77 3.25
N GLY A 231 -1.26 31.16 2.08
CA GLY A 231 -0.45 30.02 1.64
C GLY A 231 1.05 30.35 1.57
N SER A 232 1.41 31.59 1.21
CA SER A 232 2.80 32.04 1.18
C SER A 232 3.44 32.13 2.58
N ALA A 233 2.69 32.53 3.60
CA ALA A 233 3.18 32.58 4.98
C ALA A 233 3.36 31.16 5.54
N ILE A 234 2.44 30.24 5.22
CA ILE A 234 2.56 28.82 5.56
C ILE A 234 3.81 28.24 4.90
N ALA A 235 4.00 28.47 3.59
CA ALA A 235 5.17 27.99 2.86
C ALA A 235 6.49 28.51 3.44
N GLN A 236 6.57 29.80 3.79
CA GLN A 236 7.75 30.36 4.45
C GLN A 236 8.03 29.75 5.83
N ALA A 237 6.99 29.55 6.64
CA ALA A 237 7.13 28.97 7.97
C ALA A 237 7.59 27.50 7.91
N LEU A 238 7.06 26.72 6.96
CA LEU A 238 7.41 25.31 6.77
C LEU A 238 8.80 25.15 6.15
N ALA A 239 9.18 26.02 5.21
CA ALA A 239 10.54 26.05 4.67
C ALA A 239 11.60 26.34 5.76
N ALA A 240 11.26 27.15 6.76
CA ALA A 240 12.13 27.40 7.91
C ALA A 240 12.27 26.19 8.86
N GLN A 241 11.43 25.16 8.70
CA GLN A 241 11.51 23.87 9.39
C GLN A 241 11.98 22.75 8.44
N GLU A 242 12.63 23.10 7.32
CA GLU A 242 13.18 22.15 6.35
C GLU A 242 12.14 21.28 5.65
N MET A 243 10.85 21.68 5.68
CA MET A 243 9.80 20.99 4.95
C MET A 243 9.72 21.48 3.50
N THR A 244 9.63 20.54 2.55
CA THR A 244 9.58 20.80 1.11
C THR A 244 8.20 20.50 0.54
N LEU A 245 7.74 21.31 -0.43
CA LEU A 245 6.50 21.03 -1.15
C LEU A 245 6.75 19.91 -2.17
N GLU A 246 6.08 18.78 -1.99
CA GLU A 246 6.23 17.60 -2.85
C GLU A 246 5.17 17.54 -3.96
N SER A 247 5.34 16.58 -4.88
CA SER A 247 4.49 16.39 -6.06
C SER A 247 3.02 16.07 -5.76
N ASP A 248 2.71 15.62 -4.55
CA ASP A 248 1.34 15.35 -4.08
C ASP A 248 0.62 16.63 -3.59
N GLY A 249 1.33 17.76 -3.54
CA GLY A 249 0.83 19.05 -3.11
C GLY A 249 0.81 19.25 -1.59
N ALA A 250 1.44 18.36 -0.82
CA ALA A 250 1.66 18.51 0.61
C ALA A 250 3.12 18.92 0.90
N PHE A 251 3.35 19.46 2.09
CA PHE A 251 4.71 19.77 2.55
C PHE A 251 5.24 18.58 3.35
N HIS A 252 6.40 18.06 3.01
CA HIS A 252 6.99 16.90 3.68
C HIS A 252 8.27 17.29 4.42
N LEU A 253 8.43 16.74 5.62
CA LEU A 253 9.74 16.68 6.26
C LEU A 253 10.39 15.35 5.89
N LEU A 254 11.46 15.37 5.10
CA LEU A 254 12.14 14.17 4.66
C LEU A 254 13.20 13.72 5.70
N ASN A 255 13.48 12.42 5.77
CA ASN A 255 14.67 11.91 6.46
C ASN A 255 15.88 11.89 5.51
N ASP A 256 17.03 11.48 6.05
CA ASP A 256 18.29 11.35 5.30
C ASP A 256 18.21 10.40 4.10
N GLN A 257 17.19 9.53 4.06
CA GLN A 257 16.94 8.60 2.95
C GLN A 257 15.92 9.15 1.93
N GLY A 258 15.45 10.38 2.10
CA GLY A 258 14.45 11.01 1.23
C GLY A 258 13.02 10.53 1.47
N HIS A 259 12.75 9.82 2.56
CA HIS A 259 11.39 9.38 2.91
C HIS A 259 10.70 10.40 3.81
N SER A 260 9.41 10.63 3.58
CA SER A 260 8.59 11.51 4.42
C SER A 260 8.46 10.97 5.85
N GLN A 261 8.90 11.77 6.83
CA GLN A 261 8.66 11.57 8.25
C GLN A 261 7.32 12.17 8.68
N PHE A 262 7.01 13.36 8.16
CA PHE A 262 5.76 14.09 8.43
C PHE A 262 5.28 14.77 7.15
N SER A 263 3.96 14.92 7.02
CA SER A 263 3.27 15.59 5.90
C SER A 263 2.10 16.43 6.40
#